data_AF-A0A0H5QV10-F1
#
_entry.id   AF-A0A0H5QV10-F1
#
_cell.length_a   1.000
_cell.length_b   1.000
_cell.length_c   1.000
_cell.angle_alpha   90.00
_cell.angle_beta   90.00
_cell.angle_gamma   90.00
#
_symmetry.space_group_name_H-M   'P 1'
#
loop_
_entity.id
_entity.type
_entity.pdbx_description
1 polymer ?
#
loop_
_entity_poly.entity_id
_entity_poly.type
_entity_poly.pdbx_seq_one_letter_code
_entity_poly.pdbx_strand_id
1 'polypeptide(L)'
;LASADRLQLLCAQSESEAVAFYPDTAIDRVFQAFARYCQYCLNRVLIELMAWRSTKHLRLMTEYGTHTPASPAQDTAIPGDHGYDKRHVTVDIVFVETCIAALSCYDGATIPGNFTDVIESASMEYFRRHAARAAKLDAASRSVSQIALQFFGSSCPSTQSLPSGTIREYLFDLWSILLGRMSPFHLAGISKLFSDGIMKESPTVAVYYLRGLRSLDLRLDSDAAVEGAMRFIMSLFRTFETISGKPMVKDALAETLACIIYPIAVQPTTASVNLTSWYALMTQIYVSVRRWARKPKHRSLAYPLMTVILCVCEPEHFITNFGVLLESLIVFYEDFESRLIALSCIQRLFHVYLEQVAFRKNATSNNLDTVVRRILFGGHKRLPYIDGSHQMEHDGLVGLILTVAEGKFDFCLSEVILRMLNSANG
;
A
#
# COMPACT_ATOMS: atom_id res chain seq x y z
N LEU A 1 -11.11 -22.79 18.72
CA LEU A 1 -12.18 -23.36 17.86
C LEU A 1 -12.24 -22.58 16.55
N ALA A 2 -12.59 -21.28 16.53
CA ALA A 2 -12.58 -20.47 15.31
C ALA A 2 -11.21 -20.41 14.58
N SER A 3 -10.09 -20.38 15.31
CA SER A 3 -8.75 -20.46 14.71
C SER A 3 -8.44 -21.82 14.10
N ALA A 4 -9.03 -22.91 14.61
CA ALA A 4 -8.82 -24.25 14.06
C ALA A 4 -9.50 -24.38 12.68
N ASP A 5 -10.69 -23.81 12.52
CA ASP A 5 -11.42 -23.82 11.25
C ASP A 5 -10.71 -22.98 10.17
N ARG A 6 -10.19 -21.78 10.51
CA ARG A 6 -9.40 -20.95 9.56
C ARG A 6 -8.06 -21.58 9.20
N LEU A 7 -7.38 -22.21 10.17
CA LEU A 7 -6.16 -22.99 9.90
C LEU A 7 -6.45 -24.17 8.97
N GLN A 8 -7.54 -24.92 9.20
CA GLN A 8 -7.92 -26.06 8.36
C GLN A 8 -8.30 -25.62 6.95
N LEU A 9 -9.06 -24.53 6.81
CA LEU A 9 -9.47 -23.97 5.53
C LEU A 9 -8.27 -23.47 4.70
N LEU A 10 -7.36 -22.71 5.32
CA LEU A 10 -6.11 -22.26 4.67
C LEU A 10 -5.16 -23.43 4.35
N CYS A 11 -5.08 -24.44 5.22
CA CYS A 11 -4.31 -25.66 4.93
C CYS A 11 -4.89 -26.45 3.75
N ALA A 12 -6.20 -26.38 3.50
CA ALA A 12 -6.88 -27.13 2.45
C ALA A 12 -6.83 -26.44 1.07
N GLN A 13 -6.68 -25.11 0.98
CA GLN A 13 -6.63 -24.35 -0.29
C GLN A 13 -5.42 -24.70 -1.17
N SER A 14 -5.51 -24.70 -2.49
CA SER A 14 -4.31 -24.94 -3.32
C SER A 14 -3.34 -23.73 -3.30
N GLU A 15 -2.03 -23.92 -3.49
CA GLU A 15 -1.06 -22.79 -3.44
C GLU A 15 -1.29 -21.75 -4.53
N SER A 16 -1.96 -22.13 -5.63
CA SER A 16 -2.29 -21.25 -6.76
C SER A 16 -3.68 -20.61 -6.65
N GLU A 17 -4.48 -20.99 -5.65
CA GLU A 17 -5.82 -20.45 -5.46
C GLU A 17 -5.75 -19.13 -4.70
N ALA A 18 -6.55 -18.16 -5.15
CA ALA A 18 -6.62 -16.87 -4.51
C ALA A 18 -7.26 -17.00 -3.12
N VAL A 19 -6.64 -16.39 -2.11
CA VAL A 19 -7.24 -16.30 -0.78
C VAL A 19 -8.35 -15.26 -0.82
N ALA A 20 -9.59 -15.71 -0.66
CA ALA A 20 -10.74 -14.84 -0.50
C ALA A 20 -11.54 -15.28 0.74
N PHE A 21 -11.87 -14.32 1.59
CA PHE A 21 -12.79 -14.51 2.71
C PHE A 21 -14.02 -13.64 2.47
N TYR A 22 -15.21 -14.18 2.75
CA TYR A 22 -16.42 -13.37 2.78
C TYR A 22 -16.33 -12.36 3.93
N PRO A 23 -16.82 -11.12 3.78
CA PRO A 23 -16.91 -10.19 4.90
C PRO A 23 -17.83 -10.75 5.99
N ASP A 24 -17.59 -10.36 7.26
CA ASP A 24 -18.38 -10.72 8.45
C ASP A 24 -18.38 -12.21 8.84
N THR A 25 -17.28 -12.91 8.63
CA THR A 25 -17.15 -14.28 9.14
C THR A 25 -17.22 -14.32 10.68
N ALA A 26 -17.52 -15.50 11.25
CA ALA A 26 -17.54 -15.68 12.70
C ALA A 26 -16.20 -15.32 13.36
N ILE A 27 -15.08 -15.53 12.66
CA ILE A 27 -13.75 -15.17 13.13
C ILE A 27 -13.47 -13.67 13.03
N ASP A 28 -14.02 -12.96 12.05
CA ASP A 28 -13.90 -11.50 11.98
C ASP A 28 -14.63 -10.84 13.16
N ARG A 29 -15.81 -11.37 13.54
CA ARG A 29 -16.51 -10.96 14.77
C ARG A 29 -15.71 -11.24 16.03
N VAL A 30 -14.98 -12.35 16.08
CA VAL A 30 -14.04 -12.65 17.18
C VAL A 30 -12.89 -11.65 17.19
N PHE A 31 -12.29 -11.34 16.05
CA PHE A 31 -11.23 -10.34 15.96
C PHE A 31 -11.70 -8.95 16.37
N GLN A 32 -12.91 -8.54 15.99
CA GLN A 32 -13.50 -7.27 16.43
C GLN A 32 -13.74 -7.23 17.94
N ALA A 33 -14.27 -8.31 18.53
CA ALA A 33 -14.46 -8.41 19.98
C ALA A 33 -13.10 -8.40 20.72
N PHE A 34 -12.12 -9.10 20.17
CA PHE A 34 -10.77 -9.18 20.69
C PHE A 34 -10.06 -7.82 20.65
N ALA A 35 -10.13 -7.09 19.54
CA ALA A 35 -9.55 -5.76 19.37
C ALA A 35 -10.04 -4.78 20.44
N ARG A 36 -11.33 -4.82 20.78
CA ARG A 36 -11.91 -3.99 21.86
C ARG A 36 -11.36 -4.32 23.24
N TYR A 37 -11.06 -5.59 23.51
CA TYR A 37 -10.49 -6.02 24.79
C TYR A 37 -8.99 -5.71 24.90
N CYS A 38 -8.28 -5.75 23.77
CA CYS A 38 -6.83 -5.47 23.70
C CYS A 38 -6.45 -4.07 24.18
N GLN A 39 -7.37 -3.10 24.19
CA GLN A 39 -7.15 -1.76 24.75
C GLN A 39 -6.62 -1.78 26.20
N TYR A 40 -7.02 -2.79 26.99
CA TYR A 40 -6.68 -2.84 28.42
C TYR A 40 -5.55 -3.82 28.76
N CYS A 41 -5.23 -4.76 27.88
CA CYS A 41 -4.29 -5.85 28.19
C CYS A 41 -3.35 -6.22 27.03
N LEU A 42 -3.09 -5.29 26.10
CA LEU A 42 -2.28 -5.52 24.90
C LEU A 42 -0.96 -6.25 25.21
N ASN A 43 -0.19 -5.76 26.18
CA ASN A 43 1.12 -6.30 26.49
C ASN A 43 1.08 -7.81 26.81
N ARG A 44 0.12 -8.24 27.66
CA ARG A 44 -0.01 -9.65 28.00
C ARG A 44 -0.46 -10.47 26.80
N VAL A 45 -1.41 -9.94 26.04
CA VAL A 45 -1.93 -10.58 24.82
C VAL A 45 -0.81 -10.81 23.80
N LEU A 46 0.01 -9.81 23.51
CA LEU A 46 1.11 -9.94 22.55
C LEU A 46 2.16 -10.95 23.01
N ILE A 47 2.46 -11.01 24.32
CA ILE A 47 3.38 -12.02 24.89
C ILE A 47 2.82 -13.44 24.66
N GLU A 48 1.55 -13.67 24.98
CA GLU A 48 0.92 -14.98 24.80
C GLU A 48 0.81 -15.36 23.31
N LEU A 49 0.55 -14.39 22.42
CA LEU A 49 0.54 -14.64 20.97
C LEU A 49 1.91 -15.03 20.45
N MET A 50 2.99 -14.38 20.92
CA MET A 50 4.35 -14.76 20.57
C MET A 50 4.71 -16.17 21.08
N ALA A 51 4.31 -16.49 22.32
CA ALA A 51 4.51 -17.82 22.89
C ALA A 51 3.74 -18.89 22.11
N TRP A 52 2.49 -18.59 21.71
CA TRP A 52 1.66 -19.46 20.88
C TRP A 52 2.31 -19.73 19.53
N ARG A 53 2.76 -18.68 18.83
CA ARG A 53 3.46 -18.79 17.53
C ARG A 53 4.69 -19.68 17.65
N SER A 54 5.55 -19.42 18.62
CA SER A 54 6.77 -20.19 18.87
C SER A 54 6.48 -21.66 19.16
N THR A 55 5.48 -21.92 20.02
CA THR A 55 5.06 -23.29 20.36
C THR A 55 4.53 -24.04 19.14
N LYS A 56 3.74 -23.37 18.29
CA LYS A 56 3.18 -23.98 17.07
C LYS A 56 4.25 -24.29 16.04
N HIS A 57 5.17 -23.36 15.77
CA HIS A 57 6.29 -23.66 14.87
C HIS A 57 7.18 -24.78 15.41
N LEU A 58 7.45 -24.82 16.73
CA LEU A 58 8.23 -25.90 17.34
C LEU A 58 7.54 -27.25 17.16
N ARG A 59 6.23 -27.34 17.41
CA ARG A 59 5.45 -28.57 17.21
C ARG A 59 5.49 -29.05 15.76
N LEU A 60 5.30 -28.13 14.82
CA LEU A 60 5.42 -28.46 13.40
C LEU A 60 6.82 -29.00 13.10
N MET A 61 7.89 -28.38 13.58
CA MET A 61 9.27 -28.90 13.41
C MET A 61 9.44 -30.32 14.00
N THR A 62 8.88 -30.60 15.17
CA THR A 62 8.99 -31.92 15.83
C THR A 62 8.18 -33.02 15.13
N GLU A 63 7.00 -32.72 14.60
CA GLU A 63 6.15 -33.67 13.86
C GLU A 63 6.81 -34.13 12.55
N TYR A 64 7.64 -33.28 11.93
CA TYR A 64 8.39 -33.65 10.73
C TYR A 64 9.68 -34.42 11.05
N GLY A 65 10.34 -34.14 12.18
CA GLY A 65 11.55 -34.85 12.60
C GLY A 65 11.36 -36.35 12.88
N THR A 66 10.11 -36.78 13.09
CA THR A 66 9.74 -38.19 13.30
C THR A 66 9.38 -38.95 12.02
N HIS A 67 9.31 -38.29 10.87
CA HIS A 67 9.01 -38.90 9.57
C HIS A 67 10.25 -38.88 8.63
N THR A 68 11.28 -39.64 8.98
CA THR A 68 12.30 -40.08 8.01
C THR A 68 11.71 -41.23 7.18
N PRO A 69 11.68 -41.17 5.83
CA PRO A 69 11.05 -42.22 5.06
C PRO A 69 11.92 -43.48 5.05
N ALA A 70 11.35 -44.59 5.51
CA ALA A 70 11.83 -45.91 5.13
C ALA A 70 11.41 -46.17 3.67
N SER A 71 12.40 -46.44 2.82
CA SER A 71 12.34 -47.04 1.48
C SER A 71 12.48 -46.08 0.26
N PRO A 72 13.40 -46.38 -0.68
CA PRO A 72 13.56 -45.64 -1.94
C PRO A 72 12.85 -46.37 -3.09
N ALA A 73 11.78 -45.80 -3.63
CA ALA A 73 11.32 -46.14 -4.98
C ALA A 73 10.39 -45.05 -5.55
N GLN A 74 10.82 -44.50 -6.69
CA GLN A 74 10.02 -43.94 -7.80
C GLN A 74 8.92 -42.92 -7.44
N ASP A 75 9.22 -41.64 -7.65
CA ASP A 75 8.56 -40.82 -8.67
C ASP A 75 9.11 -39.38 -8.68
N THR A 76 9.13 -38.79 -9.87
CA THR A 76 9.75 -37.53 -10.29
C THR A 76 9.08 -36.26 -9.73
N ALA A 77 8.76 -36.25 -8.43
CA ALA A 77 8.30 -35.06 -7.71
C ALA A 77 9.38 -34.62 -6.70
N ILE A 78 9.72 -33.32 -6.70
CA ILE A 78 10.70 -32.71 -5.80
C ILE A 78 10.32 -33.05 -4.34
N PRO A 79 11.10 -33.85 -3.61
CA PRO A 79 10.73 -34.29 -2.28
C PRO A 79 11.07 -33.21 -1.24
N GLY A 80 10.06 -32.65 -0.56
CA GLY A 80 10.23 -32.13 0.81
C GLY A 80 9.78 -30.69 1.14
N ASP A 81 9.57 -29.78 0.18
CA ASP A 81 9.48 -28.33 0.53
C ASP A 81 8.06 -27.75 0.62
N HIS A 82 7.06 -28.35 -0.04
CA HIS A 82 5.77 -27.65 -0.28
C HIS A 82 4.81 -27.74 0.92
N GLY A 83 4.78 -28.87 1.64
CA GLY A 83 3.89 -29.04 2.80
C GLY A 83 4.39 -28.37 4.09
N TYR A 84 5.71 -28.36 4.29
CA TYR A 84 6.39 -27.76 5.44
C TYR A 84 6.17 -26.24 5.46
N ASP A 85 6.41 -25.59 4.33
CA ASP A 85 6.35 -24.15 4.21
C ASP A 85 4.90 -23.61 4.31
N LYS A 86 3.92 -24.35 3.76
CA LYS A 86 2.51 -23.92 3.78
C LYS A 86 1.88 -23.94 5.17
N ARG A 87 2.14 -24.96 6.00
CA ARG A 87 1.62 -25.00 7.38
C ARG A 87 2.21 -23.88 8.25
N HIS A 88 3.50 -23.59 8.07
CA HIS A 88 4.16 -22.48 8.74
C HIS A 88 3.58 -21.13 8.31
N VAL A 89 3.39 -20.92 7.01
CA VAL A 89 2.71 -19.73 6.45
C VAL A 89 1.30 -19.56 7.04
N THR A 90 0.56 -20.65 7.18
CA THR A 90 -0.82 -20.62 7.71
C THR A 90 -0.86 -20.24 9.20
N VAL A 91 0.11 -20.71 10.00
CA VAL A 91 0.28 -20.28 11.40
C VAL A 91 0.64 -18.80 11.47
N ASP A 92 1.55 -18.35 10.61
CA ASP A 92 1.96 -16.95 10.53
C ASP A 92 0.80 -16.04 10.10
N ILE A 93 -0.06 -16.46 9.17
CA ILE A 93 -1.26 -15.70 8.79
C ILE A 93 -2.14 -15.44 10.01
N VAL A 94 -2.53 -16.49 10.74
CA VAL A 94 -3.40 -16.34 11.91
C VAL A 94 -2.74 -15.50 12.99
N PHE A 95 -1.43 -15.67 13.20
CA PHE A 95 -0.67 -14.83 14.12
C PHE A 95 -0.72 -13.35 13.73
N VAL A 96 -0.39 -13.03 12.48
CA VAL A 96 -0.31 -11.65 12.00
C VAL A 96 -1.69 -11.00 11.97
N GLU A 97 -2.74 -11.69 11.51
CA GLU A 97 -4.13 -11.21 11.58
C GLU A 97 -4.53 -10.86 13.02
N THR A 98 -4.20 -11.72 13.97
CA THR A 98 -4.52 -11.49 15.39
C THR A 98 -3.74 -10.31 15.95
N CYS A 99 -2.47 -10.15 15.57
CA CYS A 99 -1.65 -9.00 15.95
C CYS A 99 -2.18 -7.69 15.35
N ILE A 100 -2.59 -7.69 14.08
CA ILE A 100 -3.21 -6.53 13.44
C ILE A 100 -4.51 -6.15 14.17
N ALA A 101 -5.36 -7.14 14.47
CA ALA A 101 -6.58 -6.91 15.24
C ALA A 101 -6.27 -6.34 16.63
N ALA A 102 -5.29 -6.89 17.35
CA ALA A 102 -4.89 -6.41 18.67
C ALA A 102 -4.42 -4.94 18.66
N LEU A 103 -3.71 -4.54 17.61
CA LEU A 103 -3.18 -3.18 17.46
C LEU A 103 -4.18 -2.19 16.85
N SER A 104 -5.24 -2.68 16.20
CA SER A 104 -6.18 -1.83 15.44
C SER A 104 -6.93 -0.79 16.27
N CYS A 105 -7.22 -1.09 17.53
CA CYS A 105 -7.94 -0.21 18.46
C CYS A 105 -7.07 0.26 19.64
N TYR A 106 -5.76 0.05 19.58
CA TYR A 106 -4.87 0.38 20.69
C TYR A 106 -4.41 1.84 20.65
N ASP A 107 -4.81 2.60 21.66
CA ASP A 107 -4.47 4.03 21.81
C ASP A 107 -3.38 4.29 22.86
N GLY A 108 -2.75 3.24 23.40
CA GLY A 108 -1.68 3.38 24.39
C GLY A 108 -0.38 3.88 23.77
N ALA A 109 0.55 4.40 24.58
CA ALA A 109 1.76 5.06 24.07
C ALA A 109 2.88 4.12 23.62
N THR A 110 2.94 2.88 24.12
CA THR A 110 4.07 1.97 23.87
C THR A 110 3.62 0.53 23.63
N ILE A 111 4.48 -0.22 22.94
CA ILE A 111 4.35 -1.66 22.67
C ILE A 111 5.61 -2.35 23.25
N PRO A 112 5.55 -3.63 23.69
CA PRO A 112 6.72 -4.32 24.21
C PRO A 112 7.86 -4.41 23.18
N GLY A 113 9.09 -4.03 23.57
CA GLY A 113 10.25 -4.05 22.66
C GLY A 113 10.65 -5.45 22.18
N ASN A 114 10.47 -6.46 23.03
CA ASN A 114 10.67 -7.86 22.60
C ASN A 114 9.70 -8.26 21.48
N PHE A 115 8.49 -7.70 21.46
CA PHE A 115 7.54 -7.91 20.37
C PHE A 115 8.03 -7.22 19.10
N THR A 116 8.50 -5.97 19.19
CA THR A 116 8.99 -5.24 18.01
C THR A 116 10.15 -5.99 17.35
N ASP A 117 11.13 -6.45 18.12
CA ASP A 117 12.31 -7.16 17.62
C ASP A 117 11.94 -8.47 16.92
N VAL A 118 10.97 -9.22 17.47
CA VAL A 118 10.51 -10.50 16.91
C VAL A 118 9.77 -10.28 15.58
N ILE A 119 8.89 -9.28 15.50
CA ILE A 119 8.15 -8.98 14.27
C ILE A 119 9.09 -8.47 13.19
N GLU A 120 10.01 -7.58 13.53
CA GLU A 120 11.02 -7.05 12.61
C GLU A 120 11.89 -8.17 12.03
N SER A 121 12.40 -9.06 12.89
CA SER A 121 13.24 -10.18 12.44
C SER A 121 12.46 -11.18 11.59
N ALA A 122 11.23 -11.53 12.00
CA ALA A 122 10.38 -12.49 11.30
C ALA A 122 9.93 -11.97 9.93
N SER A 123 9.49 -10.71 9.85
CA SER A 123 9.06 -10.09 8.60
C SER A 123 10.22 -9.95 7.61
N MET A 124 11.39 -9.48 8.03
CA MET A 124 12.57 -9.41 7.14
C MET A 124 12.97 -10.78 6.61
N GLU A 125 13.01 -11.80 7.47
CA GLU A 125 13.35 -13.16 7.02
C GLU A 125 12.30 -13.70 6.05
N TYR A 126 11.01 -13.43 6.29
CA TYR A 126 9.94 -13.80 5.37
C TYR A 126 10.10 -13.10 4.01
N PHE A 127 10.34 -11.79 4.00
CA PHE A 127 10.56 -11.01 2.76
C PHE A 127 11.78 -11.49 2.00
N ARG A 128 12.88 -11.82 2.69
CA ARG A 128 14.09 -12.38 2.08
C ARG A 128 13.81 -13.73 1.40
N ARG A 129 13.11 -14.64 2.09
CA ARG A 129 12.73 -15.95 1.53
C ARG A 129 11.76 -15.82 0.36
N HIS A 130 10.79 -14.92 0.48
CA HIS A 130 9.81 -14.68 -0.57
C HIS A 130 10.48 -14.12 -1.83
N ALA A 131 11.42 -13.18 -1.67
CA ALA A 131 12.25 -12.67 -2.77
C ALA A 131 13.10 -13.76 -3.44
N ALA A 132 13.71 -14.66 -2.66
CA ALA A 132 14.50 -15.77 -3.19
C ALA A 132 13.65 -16.77 -3.98
N ARG A 133 12.38 -16.97 -3.59
CA ARG A 133 11.44 -17.80 -4.34
C ARG A 133 10.95 -17.11 -5.61
N ALA A 134 10.58 -15.84 -5.53
CA ALA A 134 10.18 -15.06 -6.69
C ALA A 134 11.29 -15.01 -7.75
N ALA A 135 12.56 -14.83 -7.36
CA ALA A 135 13.68 -14.87 -8.29
C ALA A 135 13.82 -16.20 -9.05
N LYS A 136 13.39 -17.33 -8.46
CA LYS A 136 13.39 -18.64 -9.13
C LYS A 136 12.22 -18.78 -10.12
N LEU A 137 11.09 -18.13 -9.83
CA LEU A 137 9.87 -18.13 -10.66
C LEU A 137 9.96 -17.11 -11.82
N ASP A 138 10.50 -15.92 -11.57
CA ASP A 138 10.66 -14.82 -12.54
C ASP A 138 11.63 -15.15 -13.69
N ALA A 139 12.43 -16.23 -13.58
CA ALA A 139 13.16 -16.80 -14.71
C ALA A 139 12.23 -17.33 -15.82
N ALA A 140 10.94 -17.54 -15.51
CA ALA A 140 9.93 -18.10 -16.43
C ALA A 140 8.83 -17.10 -16.87
N SER A 141 8.67 -15.93 -16.22
CA SER A 141 7.60 -14.98 -16.59
C SER A 141 7.94 -13.54 -16.22
N ARG A 142 7.95 -12.64 -17.21
CA ARG A 142 7.98 -11.19 -16.98
C ARG A 142 6.54 -10.71 -16.80
N SER A 143 6.18 -10.18 -15.63
CA SER A 143 4.85 -9.61 -15.39
C SER A 143 4.92 -8.14 -14.97
N VAL A 144 4.20 -7.34 -15.75
CA VAL A 144 3.51 -6.06 -15.54
C VAL A 144 3.75 -5.31 -14.23
N SER A 145 4.04 -4.02 -14.37
CA SER A 145 4.21 -3.03 -13.30
C SER A 145 3.04 -3.03 -12.30
N GLN A 146 3.28 -3.60 -11.11
CA GLN A 146 2.36 -3.65 -9.95
C GLN A 146 1.85 -2.28 -9.47
N ILE A 147 2.43 -1.18 -9.96
CA ILE A 147 2.03 0.21 -9.68
C ILE A 147 0.54 0.43 -9.99
N ALA A 148 0.02 -0.09 -11.11
CA ALA A 148 -1.37 0.14 -11.47
C ALA A 148 -2.36 -0.57 -10.51
N LEU A 149 -2.02 -1.76 -10.02
CA LEU A 149 -2.87 -2.54 -9.10
C LEU A 149 -2.85 -1.98 -7.67
N GLN A 150 -1.68 -1.51 -7.20
CA GLN A 150 -1.52 -1.01 -5.83
C GLN A 150 -2.18 0.36 -5.59
N PHE A 151 -2.29 1.19 -6.63
CA PHE A 151 -2.80 2.56 -6.51
C PHE A 151 -4.33 2.68 -6.63
N PHE A 152 -5.06 1.66 -7.12
CA PHE A 152 -6.53 1.65 -7.16
C PHE A 152 -7.17 0.87 -6.00
N GLY A 153 -6.52 -0.17 -5.47
CA GLY A 153 -7.08 -0.98 -4.37
C GLY A 153 -7.18 -0.25 -3.01
N SER A 154 -6.51 0.89 -2.85
CA SER A 154 -6.45 1.65 -1.59
C SER A 154 -7.38 2.88 -1.54
N SER A 155 -8.01 3.26 -2.65
CA SER A 155 -8.90 4.44 -2.72
C SER A 155 -10.34 4.16 -2.28
N CYS A 156 -10.66 2.94 -1.86
CA CYS A 156 -11.99 2.58 -1.34
C CYS A 156 -11.85 1.99 0.07
N PRO A 157 -12.11 2.76 1.14
CA PRO A 157 -12.08 2.25 2.51
C PRO A 157 -13.18 1.20 2.80
N SER A 158 -14.15 1.05 1.91
CA SER A 158 -15.34 0.19 2.10
C SER A 158 -15.19 -1.26 1.63
N THR A 159 -14.10 -1.64 0.97
CA THR A 159 -13.84 -3.04 0.59
C THR A 159 -12.44 -3.43 1.00
N GLN A 160 -12.32 -3.95 2.23
CA GLN A 160 -11.16 -4.68 2.74
C GLN A 160 -10.93 -6.01 1.99
N SER A 161 -11.12 -6.08 0.67
CA SER A 161 -10.66 -7.22 -0.10
C SER A 161 -9.16 -7.03 -0.31
N LEU A 162 -8.35 -7.65 0.55
CA LEU A 162 -6.94 -7.87 0.24
C LEU A 162 -6.86 -8.44 -1.18
N PRO A 163 -5.90 -8.00 -2.00
CA PRO A 163 -5.79 -8.48 -3.37
C PRO A 163 -5.73 -10.01 -3.38
N SER A 164 -6.51 -10.60 -4.28
CA SER A 164 -6.69 -12.03 -4.51
C SER A 164 -5.39 -12.67 -5.00
N GLY A 165 -4.41 -12.80 -4.11
CA GLY A 165 -3.12 -13.43 -4.34
C GLY A 165 -3.08 -14.83 -3.76
N THR A 166 -1.97 -15.52 -4.03
CA THR A 166 -1.63 -16.79 -3.39
C THR A 166 -1.52 -16.61 -1.88
N ILE A 167 -1.61 -17.71 -1.11
CA ILE A 167 -1.48 -17.69 0.36
C ILE A 167 -0.22 -16.96 0.87
N ARG A 168 0.84 -16.93 0.06
CA ARG A 168 2.13 -16.31 0.41
C ARG A 168 2.15 -14.80 0.17
N GLU A 169 1.50 -14.35 -0.90
CA GLU A 169 1.30 -12.92 -1.17
C GLU A 169 0.35 -12.33 -0.13
N TYR A 170 -0.69 -13.09 0.25
CA TYR A 170 -1.56 -12.71 1.36
C TYR A 170 -0.77 -12.51 2.66
N LEU A 171 0.09 -13.46 3.04
CA LEU A 171 0.96 -13.29 4.21
C LEU A 171 1.97 -12.14 4.07
N PHE A 172 2.51 -11.92 2.87
CA PHE A 172 3.39 -10.77 2.60
C PHE A 172 2.68 -9.44 2.90
N ASP A 173 1.43 -9.32 2.44
CA ASP A 173 0.60 -8.14 2.66
C ASP A 173 0.26 -7.95 4.14
N LEU A 174 -0.08 -9.03 4.83
CA LEU A 174 -0.32 -9.01 6.27
C LEU A 174 0.92 -8.53 7.04
N TRP A 175 2.12 -9.03 6.72
CA TRP A 175 3.36 -8.55 7.34
C TRP A 175 3.57 -7.04 7.11
N SER A 176 3.32 -6.57 5.88
CA SER A 176 3.39 -5.15 5.57
C SER A 176 2.42 -4.33 6.42
N ILE A 177 1.16 -4.76 6.51
CA ILE A 177 0.12 -4.09 7.31
C ILE A 177 0.50 -4.09 8.80
N LEU A 178 1.04 -5.18 9.33
CA LEU A 178 1.47 -5.25 10.72
C LEU A 178 2.62 -4.28 11.03
N LEU A 179 3.63 -4.20 10.15
CA LEU A 179 4.68 -3.18 10.24
C LEU A 179 4.07 -1.77 10.21
N GLY A 180 3.04 -1.58 9.39
CA GLY A 180 2.24 -0.35 9.35
C GLY A 180 1.57 0.01 10.65
N ARG A 181 0.94 -0.95 11.33
CA ARG A 181 0.33 -0.72 12.65
C ARG A 181 1.35 -0.50 13.76
N MET A 182 2.59 -0.97 13.58
CA MET A 182 3.68 -0.78 14.55
C MET A 182 4.44 0.53 14.36
N SER A 183 4.40 1.14 13.16
CA SER A 183 5.21 2.31 12.85
C SER A 183 4.97 3.52 13.76
N PRO A 184 3.75 3.82 14.25
CA PRO A 184 3.57 4.92 15.20
C PRO A 184 4.37 4.76 16.50
N PHE A 185 4.66 3.53 16.90
CA PHE A 185 5.36 3.20 18.14
C PHE A 185 6.85 2.95 17.96
N HIS A 186 7.26 2.50 16.77
CA HIS A 186 8.62 2.00 16.54
C HIS A 186 9.22 2.37 15.17
N LEU A 187 8.87 3.53 14.62
CA LEU A 187 9.39 3.98 13.32
C LEU A 187 10.92 4.00 13.23
N ALA A 188 11.61 4.39 14.32
CA ALA A 188 13.07 4.52 14.32
C ALA A 188 13.80 3.17 14.15
N GLY A 189 13.29 2.10 14.78
CA GLY A 189 13.85 0.76 14.65
C GLY A 189 13.64 0.21 13.24
N ILE A 190 12.39 0.27 12.76
CA ILE A 190 12.00 -0.13 11.40
C ILE A 190 12.85 0.62 10.37
N SER A 191 13.00 1.94 10.54
CA SER A 191 13.80 2.78 9.66
C SER A 191 15.24 2.29 9.58
N LYS A 192 15.90 2.09 10.74
CA LYS A 192 17.30 1.68 10.78
C LYS A 192 17.50 0.30 10.16
N LEU A 193 16.68 -0.65 10.57
CA LEU A 193 16.78 -2.05 10.16
C LEU A 193 16.60 -2.21 8.65
N PHE A 194 15.55 -1.63 8.10
CA PHE A 194 15.27 -1.75 6.66
C PHE A 194 16.23 -0.92 5.82
N SER A 195 16.68 0.25 6.28
CA SER A 195 17.68 1.05 5.54
C SER A 195 18.99 0.28 5.39
N ASP A 196 19.44 -0.38 6.46
CA ASP A 196 20.59 -1.28 6.44
C ASP A 196 20.37 -2.47 5.49
N GLY A 197 19.20 -3.09 5.54
CA GLY A 197 18.82 -4.21 4.68
C GLY A 197 18.83 -3.84 3.19
N ILE A 198 18.22 -2.71 2.82
CA ILE A 198 18.14 -2.23 1.43
C ILE A 198 19.52 -1.99 0.83
N MET A 199 20.48 -1.53 1.64
CA MET A 199 21.84 -1.24 1.17
C MET A 199 22.74 -2.48 1.09
N LYS A 200 22.59 -3.43 2.02
CA LYS A 200 23.46 -4.61 2.15
C LYS A 200 23.02 -5.80 1.29
N GLU A 201 21.72 -5.96 1.06
CA GLU A 201 21.15 -7.13 0.39
C GLU A 201 21.18 -7.04 -1.15
N SER A 202 20.87 -8.17 -1.80
CA SER A 202 20.68 -8.25 -3.25
C SER A 202 19.55 -7.30 -3.71
N PRO A 203 19.57 -6.80 -4.97
CA PRO A 203 18.55 -5.87 -5.47
C PRO A 203 17.15 -6.46 -5.40
N THR A 204 16.99 -7.77 -5.63
CA THR A 204 15.70 -8.46 -5.51
C THR A 204 15.18 -8.41 -4.07
N VAL A 205 16.00 -8.78 -3.09
CA VAL A 205 15.61 -8.75 -1.68
C VAL A 205 15.30 -7.32 -1.23
N ALA A 206 16.10 -6.34 -1.66
CA ALA A 206 15.87 -4.92 -1.37
C ALA A 206 14.51 -4.43 -1.90
N VAL A 207 14.07 -4.88 -3.08
CA VAL A 207 12.73 -4.57 -3.61
C VAL A 207 11.62 -5.13 -2.72
N TYR A 208 11.75 -6.35 -2.22
CA TYR A 208 10.75 -6.94 -1.32
C TYR A 208 10.74 -6.28 0.06
N TYR A 209 11.89 -5.84 0.57
CA TYR A 209 11.95 -5.01 1.77
C TYR A 209 11.21 -3.69 1.59
N LEU A 210 11.44 -3.00 0.46
CA LEU A 210 10.74 -1.76 0.12
C LEU A 210 9.22 -1.97 0.02
N ARG A 211 8.79 -3.01 -0.71
CA ARG A 211 7.37 -3.39 -0.80
C ARG A 211 6.76 -3.70 0.57
N GLY A 212 7.53 -4.30 1.49
CA GLY A 212 7.08 -4.55 2.87
C GLY A 212 6.79 -3.27 3.66
N LEU A 213 7.43 -2.15 3.32
CA LEU A 213 7.26 -0.86 3.99
C LEU A 213 6.09 -0.02 3.44
N ARG A 214 5.38 -0.49 2.40
CA ARG A 214 4.35 0.31 1.72
C ARG A 214 3.16 0.71 2.61
N SER A 215 2.93 -0.02 3.69
CA SER A 215 1.79 0.20 4.60
C SER A 215 2.16 0.99 5.86
N LEU A 216 3.36 1.57 5.93
CA LEU A 216 3.76 2.37 7.10
C LEU A 216 2.84 3.56 7.34
N ASP A 217 2.33 3.67 8.56
CA ASP A 217 1.55 4.81 9.05
C ASP A 217 2.50 5.87 9.63
N LEU A 218 2.66 6.97 8.89
CA LEU A 218 3.42 8.14 9.32
C LEU A 218 2.44 9.18 9.87
N ARG A 219 2.65 9.64 11.11
CA ARG A 219 1.77 10.59 11.79
C ARG A 219 2.41 11.97 11.90
N LEU A 220 1.56 13.01 11.83
CA LEU A 220 1.93 14.42 12.03
C LEU A 220 1.15 15.05 13.21
N ASP A 221 0.89 14.27 14.25
CA ASP A 221 0.09 14.65 15.43
C ASP A 221 0.91 15.29 16.57
N SER A 222 2.25 15.19 16.51
CA SER A 222 3.17 15.75 17.48
C SER A 222 4.50 16.11 16.82
N ASP A 223 5.25 17.06 17.41
CA ASP A 223 6.57 17.46 16.87
C ASP A 223 7.55 16.28 16.76
N ALA A 224 7.48 15.33 17.70
CA ALA A 224 8.28 14.11 17.67
C ALA A 224 7.89 13.18 16.50
N ALA A 225 6.60 13.04 16.22
CA ALA A 225 6.10 12.24 15.11
C ALA A 225 6.47 12.88 13.75
N VAL A 226 6.33 14.22 13.63
CA VAL A 226 6.75 14.97 12.44
C VAL A 226 8.24 14.78 12.17
N GLU A 227 9.09 14.96 13.18
CA GLU A 227 10.53 14.77 13.06
C GLU A 227 10.89 13.30 12.69
N GLY A 228 10.18 12.33 13.27
CA GLY A 228 10.32 10.92 12.90
C GLY A 228 9.98 10.64 11.44
N ALA A 229 8.83 11.14 10.96
CA ALA A 229 8.38 10.99 9.59
C ALA A 229 9.34 11.67 8.59
N MET A 230 9.77 12.90 8.88
CA MET A 230 10.75 13.63 8.06
C MET A 230 12.06 12.86 7.93
N ARG A 231 12.59 12.36 9.05
CA ARG A 231 13.84 11.58 9.06
C ARG A 231 13.71 10.30 8.23
N PHE A 232 12.59 9.60 8.35
CA PHE A 232 12.33 8.38 7.60
C PHE A 232 12.24 8.66 6.08
N ILE A 233 11.41 9.62 5.67
CA ILE A 233 11.25 10.01 4.27
C ILE A 233 12.59 10.47 3.68
N MET A 234 13.34 11.31 4.42
CA MET A 234 14.65 11.77 3.98
C MET A 234 15.65 10.62 3.82
N SER A 235 15.63 9.62 4.70
CA SER A 235 16.50 8.44 4.57
C SER A 235 16.23 7.70 3.26
N LEU A 236 14.96 7.36 2.99
CA LEU A 236 14.58 6.68 1.74
C LEU A 236 14.87 7.53 0.51
N PHE A 237 14.60 8.83 0.57
CA PHE A 237 14.83 9.74 -0.55
C PHE A 237 16.32 9.93 -0.88
N ARG A 238 17.19 10.00 0.14
CA ARG A 238 18.65 9.99 -0.06
C ARG A 238 19.12 8.71 -0.73
N THR A 239 18.59 7.56 -0.32
CA THR A 239 18.88 6.29 -1.00
C THR A 239 18.41 6.34 -2.45
N PHE A 240 17.22 6.89 -2.72
CA PHE A 240 16.71 7.08 -4.09
C PHE A 240 17.60 7.97 -4.95
N GLU A 241 18.15 9.05 -4.41
CA GLU A 241 19.06 9.95 -5.14
C GLU A 241 20.45 9.33 -5.38
N THR A 242 20.97 8.59 -4.41
CA THR A 242 22.33 8.01 -4.45
C THR A 242 22.42 6.69 -5.20
N ILE A 243 21.35 5.90 -5.25
CA ILE A 243 21.38 4.59 -5.88
C ILE A 243 21.56 4.70 -7.41
N SER A 244 22.60 4.04 -7.91
CA SER A 244 22.96 3.98 -9.33
C SER A 244 23.15 2.52 -9.75
N GLY A 245 22.86 2.20 -11.02
CA GLY A 245 23.00 0.84 -11.57
C GLY A 245 21.97 -0.18 -11.07
N LYS A 246 20.99 0.20 -10.24
CA LYS A 246 19.92 -0.67 -9.71
C LYS A 246 18.52 -0.08 -9.99
N PRO A 247 18.03 -0.10 -11.25
CA PRO A 247 16.77 0.56 -11.63
C PRO A 247 15.55 0.01 -10.86
N MET A 248 15.39 -1.31 -10.72
CA MET A 248 14.26 -1.89 -9.98
C MET A 248 14.17 -1.44 -8.52
N VAL A 249 15.31 -1.25 -7.84
CA VAL A 249 15.33 -0.76 -6.46
C VAL A 249 14.92 0.72 -6.41
N LYS A 250 15.35 1.50 -7.40
CA LYS A 250 14.97 2.92 -7.54
C LYS A 250 13.46 3.06 -7.82
N ASP A 251 12.91 2.18 -8.64
CA ASP A 251 11.48 2.14 -8.96
C ASP A 251 10.67 1.78 -7.71
N ALA A 252 11.06 0.72 -6.99
CA ALA A 252 10.42 0.31 -5.74
C ALA A 252 10.53 1.40 -4.64
N LEU A 253 11.62 2.16 -4.58
CA LEU A 253 11.75 3.31 -3.67
C LEU A 253 10.73 4.40 -3.99
N ALA A 254 10.54 4.73 -5.26
CA ALA A 254 9.56 5.73 -5.68
C ALA A 254 8.13 5.29 -5.36
N GLU A 255 7.80 4.02 -5.61
CA GLU A 255 6.51 3.41 -5.26
C GLU A 255 6.26 3.44 -3.76
N THR A 256 7.24 3.01 -2.96
CA THR A 256 7.13 2.95 -1.50
C THR A 256 6.93 4.34 -0.92
N LEU A 257 7.74 5.31 -1.35
CA LEU A 257 7.58 6.72 -0.97
C LEU A 257 6.19 7.23 -1.31
N ALA A 258 5.68 6.90 -2.50
CA ALA A 258 4.35 7.35 -2.89
C ALA A 258 3.23 6.75 -2.01
N CYS A 259 3.37 5.47 -1.63
CA CYS A 259 2.41 4.78 -0.76
C CYS A 259 2.38 5.33 0.67
N ILE A 260 3.54 5.65 1.26
CA ILE A 260 3.62 6.12 2.65
C ILE A 260 3.33 7.62 2.80
N ILE A 261 3.55 8.41 1.74
CA ILE A 261 3.32 9.87 1.77
C ILE A 261 1.84 10.19 1.57
N TYR A 262 1.14 9.50 0.66
CA TYR A 262 -0.24 9.85 0.33
C TYR A 262 -1.22 9.81 1.53
N PRO A 263 -1.19 8.81 2.42
CA PRO A 263 -2.06 8.77 3.60
C PRO A 263 -1.97 10.03 4.47
N ILE A 264 -0.81 10.69 4.50
CA ILE A 264 -0.59 11.92 5.25
C ILE A 264 -1.43 13.08 4.68
N ALA A 265 -1.65 13.11 3.37
CA ALA A 265 -2.42 14.17 2.71
C ALA A 265 -3.90 14.17 3.10
N VAL A 266 -4.42 13.01 3.51
CA VAL A 266 -5.83 12.80 3.91
C VAL A 266 -5.99 12.66 5.43
N GLN A 267 -4.89 12.74 6.19
CA GLN A 267 -4.95 12.74 7.65
C GLN A 267 -5.52 14.07 8.18
N PRO A 268 -6.34 14.04 9.23
CA PRO A 268 -6.80 15.27 9.89
C PRO A 268 -5.60 16.09 10.40
N THR A 269 -5.51 17.35 9.99
CA THR A 269 -4.43 18.23 10.45
C THR A 269 -4.67 18.65 11.90
N THR A 270 -3.67 18.43 12.76
CA THR A 270 -3.72 18.90 14.15
C THR A 270 -3.18 20.33 14.22
N ALA A 271 -4.04 21.30 14.55
CA ALA A 271 -3.71 22.73 14.49
C ALA A 271 -2.56 23.17 15.44
N SER A 272 -2.21 22.35 16.44
CA SER A 272 -1.16 22.67 17.42
C SER A 272 0.26 22.33 16.97
N VAL A 273 0.44 21.63 15.85
CA VAL A 273 1.74 21.12 15.39
C VAL A 273 2.38 22.06 14.39
N ASN A 274 3.67 22.37 14.56
CA ASN A 274 4.39 23.22 13.61
C ASN A 274 4.89 22.42 12.40
N LEU A 275 4.33 22.69 11.23
CA LEU A 275 4.65 21.98 9.97
C LEU A 275 5.65 22.74 9.07
N THR A 276 6.28 23.81 9.56
CA THR A 276 7.19 24.63 8.73
C THR A 276 8.35 23.82 8.16
N SER A 277 9.01 23.00 9.00
CA SER A 277 10.12 22.13 8.58
C SER A 277 9.64 21.03 7.63
N TRP A 278 8.45 20.48 7.87
CA TRP A 278 7.81 19.49 7.01
C TRP A 278 7.59 20.05 5.60
N TYR A 279 6.99 21.24 5.49
CA TYR A 279 6.72 21.87 4.20
C TYR A 279 8.00 22.23 3.43
N ALA A 280 9.04 22.70 4.15
CA ALA A 280 10.34 22.96 3.55
C ALA A 280 10.95 21.69 2.94
N LEU A 281 10.88 20.56 3.66
CA LEU A 281 11.34 19.26 3.17
C LEU A 281 10.54 18.80 1.93
N MET A 282 9.20 18.80 2.00
CA MET A 282 8.37 18.33 0.89
C MET A 282 8.58 19.19 -0.37
N THR A 283 8.75 20.49 -0.21
CA THR A 283 9.09 21.40 -1.31
C THR A 283 10.42 21.06 -1.96
N GLN A 284 11.45 20.75 -1.17
CA GLN A 284 12.76 20.32 -1.69
C GLN A 284 12.64 19.02 -2.49
N ILE A 285 11.96 18.02 -1.93
CA ILE A 285 11.74 16.72 -2.59
C ILE A 285 10.95 16.91 -3.89
N TYR A 286 9.90 17.74 -3.87
CA TYR A 286 9.08 18.04 -5.04
C TYR A 286 9.92 18.59 -6.21
N VAL A 287 10.85 19.51 -5.95
CA VAL A 287 11.75 20.06 -6.99
C VAL A 287 12.66 18.97 -7.57
N SER A 288 13.19 18.07 -6.75
CA SER A 288 13.98 16.92 -7.21
C SER A 288 13.17 15.95 -8.08
N VAL A 289 11.97 15.56 -7.63
CA VAL A 289 11.10 14.62 -8.36
C VAL A 289 10.58 15.25 -9.66
N ARG A 290 10.25 16.55 -9.65
CA ARG A 290 9.86 17.28 -10.86
C ARG A 290 10.96 17.28 -11.93
N ARG A 291 12.23 17.40 -11.53
CA ARG A 291 13.36 17.25 -12.48
C ARG A 291 13.45 15.84 -13.04
N TRP A 292 13.15 14.82 -12.23
CA TRP A 292 13.10 13.43 -12.67
C TRP A 292 11.97 13.18 -13.67
N ALA A 293 10.77 13.74 -13.43
CA ALA A 293 9.59 13.64 -14.30
C ALA A 293 9.78 14.23 -15.71
N ARG A 294 10.76 15.13 -15.90
CA ARG A 294 11.10 15.67 -17.24
C ARG A 294 11.59 14.59 -18.20
N LYS A 295 12.11 13.47 -17.70
CA LYS A 295 12.60 12.35 -18.50
C LYS A 295 11.44 11.40 -18.82
N PRO A 296 11.03 11.23 -20.09
CA PRO A 296 9.85 10.44 -20.45
C PRO A 296 9.84 9.02 -19.88
N LYS A 297 10.99 8.33 -19.92
CA LYS A 297 11.18 6.98 -19.38
C LYS A 297 10.87 6.80 -17.89
N HIS A 298 10.76 7.89 -17.13
CA HIS A 298 10.51 7.84 -15.69
C HIS A 298 9.13 8.35 -15.31
N ARG A 299 8.32 8.84 -16.27
CA ARG A 299 7.03 9.49 -15.99
C ARG A 299 6.06 8.59 -15.23
N SER A 300 6.02 7.30 -15.56
CA SER A 300 5.16 6.29 -14.91
C SER A 300 5.37 6.19 -13.40
N LEU A 301 6.57 6.48 -12.90
CA LEU A 301 6.91 6.47 -11.47
C LEU A 301 7.02 7.87 -10.88
N ALA A 302 7.51 8.81 -11.68
CA ALA A 302 7.73 10.18 -11.24
C ALA A 302 6.43 10.94 -11.01
N TYR A 303 5.41 10.75 -11.85
CA TYR A 303 4.14 11.45 -11.69
C TYR A 303 3.35 11.02 -10.43
N PRO A 304 3.22 9.73 -10.10
CA PRO A 304 2.63 9.31 -8.82
C PRO A 304 3.34 9.93 -7.63
N LEU A 305 4.66 9.81 -7.57
CA LEU A 305 5.45 10.36 -6.46
C LEU A 305 5.33 11.90 -6.38
N MET A 306 5.47 12.59 -7.52
CA MET A 306 5.33 14.04 -7.60
C MET A 306 3.95 14.53 -7.14
N THR A 307 2.89 13.78 -7.49
CA THR A 307 1.51 14.10 -7.13
C THR A 307 1.32 14.03 -5.62
N VAL A 308 1.72 12.92 -4.98
CA VAL A 308 1.49 12.75 -3.55
C VAL A 308 2.35 13.69 -2.70
N ILE A 309 3.58 14.01 -3.15
CA ILE A 309 4.41 15.02 -2.50
C ILE A 309 3.72 16.38 -2.57
N LEU A 310 3.19 16.75 -3.75
CA LEU A 310 2.50 18.02 -3.88
C LEU A 310 1.31 18.10 -2.91
N CYS A 311 0.55 17.01 -2.76
CA CYS A 311 -0.60 16.92 -1.86
C CYS A 311 -0.28 17.14 -0.38
N VAL A 312 0.98 16.95 0.04
CA VAL A 312 1.45 17.19 1.42
C VAL A 312 2.30 18.46 1.58
N CYS A 313 2.45 19.25 0.51
CA CYS A 313 3.11 20.55 0.57
C CYS A 313 2.22 21.61 1.24
N GLU A 314 2.81 22.77 1.52
CA GLU A 314 2.06 23.93 2.01
C GLU A 314 0.95 24.34 1.01
N PRO A 315 -0.24 24.76 1.48
CA PRO A 315 -1.36 25.07 0.60
C PRO A 315 -1.06 26.06 -0.53
N GLU A 316 -0.24 27.09 -0.28
CA GLU A 316 0.15 28.06 -1.31
C GLU A 316 1.04 27.43 -2.40
N HIS A 317 1.97 26.55 -1.99
CA HIS A 317 2.81 25.80 -2.91
C HIS A 317 1.98 24.82 -3.75
N PHE A 318 1.01 24.15 -3.13
CA PHE A 318 0.05 23.28 -3.80
C PHE A 318 -0.70 24.05 -4.90
N ILE A 319 -1.37 25.16 -4.55
CA ILE A 319 -2.17 25.96 -5.48
C ILE A 319 -1.33 26.46 -6.66
N THR A 320 -0.11 26.94 -6.39
CA THR A 320 0.79 27.48 -7.42
C THR A 320 1.21 26.44 -8.45
N ASN A 321 1.37 25.18 -8.03
CA ASN A 321 1.86 24.10 -8.90
C ASN A 321 0.76 23.19 -9.44
N PHE A 322 -0.45 23.24 -8.86
CA PHE A 322 -1.59 22.39 -9.20
C PHE A 322 -1.88 22.38 -10.70
N GLY A 323 -2.07 23.56 -11.31
CA GLY A 323 -2.46 23.66 -12.72
C GLY A 323 -1.40 23.10 -13.67
N VAL A 324 -0.11 23.35 -13.37
CA VAL A 324 1.01 22.88 -14.20
C VAL A 324 1.12 21.35 -14.15
N LEU A 325 0.98 20.75 -12.96
CA LEU A 325 0.99 19.30 -12.82
C LEU A 325 -0.26 18.70 -13.47
N LEU A 326 -1.44 19.29 -13.27
CA LEU A 326 -2.69 18.81 -13.85
C LEU A 326 -2.62 18.74 -15.38
N GLU A 327 -2.17 19.80 -16.05
CA GLU A 327 -1.99 19.78 -17.50
C GLU A 327 -1.00 18.70 -17.96
N SER A 328 0.07 18.49 -17.21
CA SER A 328 1.04 17.42 -17.49
C SER A 328 0.41 16.03 -17.36
N LEU A 329 -0.45 15.83 -16.35
CA LEU A 329 -1.16 14.57 -16.13
C LEU A 329 -2.24 14.33 -17.19
N ILE A 330 -2.92 15.38 -17.67
CA ILE A 330 -3.91 15.24 -18.76
C ILE A 330 -3.21 14.80 -20.04
N VAL A 331 -2.07 15.40 -20.40
CA VAL A 331 -1.27 14.95 -21.55
C VAL A 331 -0.78 13.51 -21.34
N PHE A 332 -0.43 13.14 -20.11
CA PHE A 332 -0.04 11.77 -19.78
C PHE A 332 -1.22 10.77 -19.84
N TYR A 333 -2.45 11.22 -19.62
CA TYR A 333 -3.68 10.42 -19.72
C TYR A 333 -4.06 10.07 -21.17
N GLU A 334 -3.68 10.92 -22.13
CA GLU A 334 -3.95 10.72 -23.56
C GLU A 334 -3.26 9.46 -24.10
N ASP A 335 -2.11 9.09 -23.53
CA ASP A 335 -1.42 7.83 -23.81
C ASP A 335 -2.09 6.65 -23.07
N PHE A 336 -2.36 5.58 -23.82
CA PHE A 336 -3.14 4.43 -23.36
C PHE A 336 -2.44 3.68 -22.24
N GLU A 337 -1.11 3.48 -22.33
CA GLU A 337 -0.34 2.72 -21.33
C GLU A 337 -0.27 3.43 -19.98
N SER A 338 -0.37 4.76 -19.96
CA SER A 338 -0.26 5.59 -18.77
C SER A 338 -1.60 6.04 -18.21
N ARG A 339 -2.71 5.74 -18.89
CA ARG A 339 -4.04 6.25 -18.56
C ARG A 339 -4.46 5.97 -17.12
N LEU A 340 -4.30 4.73 -16.67
CA LEU A 340 -4.62 4.30 -15.30
C LEU A 340 -3.82 5.08 -14.27
N ILE A 341 -2.51 5.22 -14.50
CA ILE A 341 -1.60 5.94 -13.59
C ILE A 341 -1.98 7.42 -13.54
N ALA A 342 -2.23 8.03 -14.71
CA ALA A 342 -2.62 9.43 -14.82
C ALA A 342 -3.95 9.70 -14.08
N LEU A 343 -4.96 8.86 -14.32
CA LEU A 343 -6.27 8.97 -13.69
C LEU A 343 -6.18 8.88 -12.16
N SER A 344 -5.37 7.94 -11.67
CA SER A 344 -5.10 7.77 -10.23
C SER A 344 -4.40 8.98 -9.62
N CYS A 345 -3.47 9.62 -10.35
CA CYS A 345 -2.83 10.86 -9.90
C CYS A 345 -3.82 12.03 -9.88
N ILE A 346 -4.63 12.16 -10.94
CA ILE A 346 -5.62 13.24 -11.07
C ILE A 346 -6.65 13.12 -9.94
N GLN A 347 -7.18 11.94 -9.68
CA GLN A 347 -8.12 11.70 -8.59
C GLN A 347 -7.57 12.19 -7.23
N ARG A 348 -6.34 11.80 -6.86
CA ARG A 348 -5.70 12.24 -5.61
C ARG A 348 -5.50 13.74 -5.53
N LEU A 349 -5.07 14.35 -6.64
CA LEU A 349 -4.86 15.78 -6.73
C LEU A 349 -6.18 16.55 -6.55
N PHE A 350 -7.28 16.03 -7.12
CA PHE A 350 -8.61 16.60 -6.94
C PHE A 350 -9.16 16.41 -5.54
N HIS A 351 -8.96 15.26 -4.91
CA HIS A 351 -9.37 15.03 -3.52
C HIS A 351 -8.85 16.14 -2.60
N VAL A 352 -7.53 16.37 -2.62
CA VAL A 352 -6.86 17.38 -1.80
C VAL A 352 -7.27 18.80 -2.21
N TYR A 353 -7.39 19.07 -3.52
CA TYR A 353 -7.86 20.36 -4.00
C TYR A 353 -9.28 20.70 -3.54
N LEU A 354 -10.16 19.70 -3.56
CA LEU A 354 -11.55 19.84 -3.17
C LEU A 354 -11.70 20.04 -1.66
N GLU A 355 -10.99 19.26 -0.86
CA GLU A 355 -11.00 19.40 0.60
C GLU A 355 -10.38 20.72 1.07
N GLN A 356 -9.24 21.12 0.52
CA GLN A 356 -8.45 22.24 1.07
C GLN A 356 -8.78 23.59 0.42
N VAL A 357 -9.23 23.62 -0.83
CA VAL A 357 -9.27 24.87 -1.65
C VAL A 357 -10.67 25.21 -2.16
N ALA A 358 -11.53 24.22 -2.41
CA ALA A 358 -12.75 24.42 -3.19
C ALA A 358 -13.82 25.31 -2.56
N PHE A 359 -13.75 25.55 -1.25
CA PHE A 359 -14.65 26.47 -0.53
C PHE A 359 -14.28 27.95 -0.65
N ARG A 360 -13.09 28.28 -1.19
CA ARG A 360 -12.56 29.66 -1.08
C ARG A 360 -12.72 30.53 -2.35
N LYS A 361 -12.91 29.99 -3.57
CA LYS A 361 -12.91 30.81 -4.83
C LYS A 361 -13.69 30.22 -6.03
N ASN A 362 -14.09 31.08 -6.97
CA ASN A 362 -14.64 30.72 -8.30
C ASN A 362 -13.64 30.00 -9.24
N ALA A 363 -12.33 30.09 -8.97
CA ALA A 363 -11.28 29.44 -9.76
C ALA A 363 -11.38 27.90 -9.77
N THR A 364 -12.02 27.31 -8.75
CA THR A 364 -12.31 25.87 -8.69
C THR A 364 -13.18 25.40 -9.85
N SER A 365 -14.07 26.25 -10.37
CA SER A 365 -14.95 25.90 -11.48
C SER A 365 -14.18 25.66 -12.78
N ASN A 366 -13.14 26.45 -13.07
CA ASN A 366 -12.42 26.34 -14.34
C ASN A 366 -11.56 25.07 -14.42
N ASN A 367 -10.85 24.73 -13.34
CA ASN A 367 -10.02 23.52 -13.31
C ASN A 367 -10.85 22.24 -13.34
N LEU A 368 -11.98 22.23 -12.60
CA LEU A 368 -12.93 21.13 -12.63
C LEU A 368 -13.52 20.96 -14.03
N ASP A 369 -13.97 22.05 -14.65
CA ASP A 369 -14.56 22.00 -15.98
C ASP A 369 -13.55 21.56 -17.06
N THR A 370 -12.29 21.96 -16.98
CA THR A 370 -11.22 21.43 -17.86
C THR A 370 -11.10 19.93 -17.76
N VAL A 371 -11.08 19.38 -16.54
CA VAL A 371 -10.91 17.94 -16.32
C VAL A 371 -12.14 17.16 -16.72
N VAL A 372 -13.32 17.64 -16.37
CA VAL A 372 -14.58 17.07 -16.81
C VAL A 372 -14.65 17.06 -18.34
N ARG A 373 -14.31 18.16 -19.02
CA ARG A 373 -14.33 18.23 -20.48
C ARG A 373 -13.27 17.35 -21.15
N ARG A 374 -12.03 17.32 -20.65
CA ARG A 374 -10.92 16.60 -21.31
C ARG A 374 -10.85 15.11 -20.96
N ILE A 375 -11.24 14.72 -19.75
CA ILE A 375 -11.13 13.33 -19.26
C ILE A 375 -12.46 12.61 -19.39
N LEU A 376 -13.54 13.18 -18.85
CA LEU A 376 -14.86 12.51 -18.83
C LEU A 376 -15.59 12.65 -20.18
N PHE A 377 -15.51 13.81 -20.82
CA PHE A 377 -16.16 14.10 -22.10
C PHE A 377 -15.21 14.23 -23.28
N GLY A 378 -13.94 13.85 -23.11
CA GLY A 378 -12.92 13.88 -24.16
C GLY A 378 -13.20 12.88 -25.29
N GLY A 379 -12.53 13.06 -26.43
CA GLY A 379 -12.67 12.22 -27.63
C GLY A 379 -12.26 10.75 -27.48
N HIS A 380 -11.77 10.33 -26.30
CA HIS A 380 -11.42 8.95 -25.98
C HIS A 380 -12.64 8.02 -25.75
N LYS A 381 -13.84 8.40 -26.22
CA LYS A 381 -15.02 7.54 -26.33
C LYS A 381 -14.76 6.34 -27.26
N ARG A 382 -13.99 5.34 -26.83
CA ARG A 382 -14.00 3.94 -27.28
C ARG A 382 -13.24 3.06 -26.27
N LEU A 383 -13.67 3.04 -25.01
CA LEU A 383 -13.37 1.89 -24.16
C LEU A 383 -14.67 1.09 -24.07
N PRO A 384 -14.86 0.06 -24.92
CA PRO A 384 -16.01 -0.80 -24.81
C PRO A 384 -15.99 -1.45 -23.42
N TYR A 385 -17.05 -1.25 -22.63
CA TYR A 385 -17.26 -2.01 -21.39
C TYR A 385 -17.66 -3.48 -21.69
N ILE A 386 -17.92 -3.79 -22.97
CA ILE A 386 -18.64 -4.99 -23.43
C ILE A 386 -17.87 -6.30 -23.17
N ASP A 387 -16.54 -6.25 -23.07
CA ASP A 387 -15.68 -7.44 -22.92
C ASP A 387 -14.91 -7.50 -21.59
N GLY A 388 -15.12 -6.54 -20.69
CA GLY A 388 -14.40 -6.45 -19.40
C GLY A 388 -12.92 -6.07 -19.52
N SER A 389 -12.41 -5.78 -20.73
CA SER A 389 -11.00 -5.46 -20.98
C SER A 389 -10.53 -4.14 -20.36
N HIS A 390 -11.47 -3.22 -20.07
CA HIS A 390 -11.21 -1.87 -19.56
C HIS A 390 -11.88 -1.59 -18.21
N GLN A 391 -12.11 -2.64 -17.40
CA GLN A 391 -12.79 -2.51 -16.11
C GLN A 391 -12.06 -1.53 -15.16
N MET A 392 -10.73 -1.60 -15.09
CA MET A 392 -9.94 -0.74 -14.19
C MET A 392 -10.00 0.74 -14.57
N GLU A 393 -10.01 1.05 -15.87
CA GLU A 393 -10.14 2.42 -16.36
C GLU A 393 -11.53 2.97 -16.03
N HIS A 394 -12.56 2.14 -16.19
CA HIS A 394 -13.92 2.48 -15.81
C HIS A 394 -14.04 2.75 -14.31
N ASP A 395 -13.49 1.87 -13.47
CA ASP A 395 -13.49 2.03 -12.02
C ASP A 395 -12.76 3.31 -11.59
N GLY A 396 -11.64 3.64 -12.26
CA GLY A 396 -10.94 4.89 -12.02
C GLY A 396 -11.74 6.14 -12.42
N LEU A 397 -12.52 6.07 -13.49
CA LEU A 397 -13.38 7.19 -13.91
C LEU A 397 -14.53 7.38 -12.92
N VAL A 398 -15.14 6.29 -12.47
CA VAL A 398 -16.14 6.30 -11.40
C VAL A 398 -15.54 6.89 -10.12
N GLY A 399 -14.33 6.46 -9.73
CA GLY A 399 -13.62 7.01 -8.57
C GLY A 399 -13.38 8.52 -8.66
N LEU A 400 -13.04 9.03 -9.85
CA LEU A 400 -12.91 10.47 -10.10
C LEU A 400 -14.26 11.19 -9.95
N ILE A 401 -15.35 10.63 -10.50
CA ILE A 401 -16.70 11.21 -10.38
C ILE A 401 -17.13 11.26 -8.90
N LEU A 402 -16.91 10.19 -8.14
CA LEU A 402 -17.19 10.13 -6.71
C LEU A 402 -16.40 11.19 -5.94
N THR A 403 -15.10 11.34 -6.23
CA THR A 403 -14.26 12.38 -5.61
C THR A 403 -14.80 13.78 -5.88
N VAL A 404 -15.26 14.05 -7.12
CA VAL A 404 -15.88 15.34 -7.47
C VAL A 404 -17.23 15.52 -6.76
N ALA A 405 -18.02 14.45 -6.64
CA ALA A 405 -19.31 14.47 -5.94
C ALA A 405 -19.16 14.76 -4.44
N GLU A 406 -18.17 14.16 -3.78
CA GLU A 406 -17.85 14.38 -2.36
C GLU A 406 -17.44 15.84 -2.09
N GLY A 407 -16.66 16.45 -2.98
CA GLY A 407 -16.19 17.82 -2.81
C GLY A 407 -17.18 18.90 -3.26
N LYS A 408 -17.84 18.71 -4.41
CA LYS A 408 -18.76 19.68 -5.03
C LYS A 408 -19.93 18.97 -5.72
N PHE A 409 -20.86 18.50 -4.92
CA PHE A 409 -22.04 17.76 -5.38
C PHE A 409 -22.85 18.49 -6.46
N ASP A 410 -23.16 19.77 -6.27
CA ASP A 410 -23.99 20.56 -7.22
C ASP A 410 -23.38 20.59 -8.63
N PHE A 411 -22.07 20.84 -8.71
CA PHE A 411 -21.33 20.84 -9.97
C PHE A 411 -21.28 19.44 -10.59
N CYS A 412 -21.06 18.40 -9.78
CA CYS A 412 -21.05 17.02 -10.26
C CYS A 412 -22.40 16.63 -10.88
N LEU A 413 -23.51 16.99 -10.21
CA LEU A 413 -24.84 16.71 -10.70
C LEU A 413 -25.12 17.43 -12.03
N SER A 414 -24.88 18.75 -12.09
CA SER A 414 -25.24 19.55 -13.27
C SER A 414 -24.31 19.33 -14.46
N GLU A 415 -23.00 19.34 -14.24
CA GLU A 415 -22.01 19.35 -15.32
C GLU A 415 -21.47 17.96 -15.68
N VAL A 416 -21.63 16.97 -14.81
CA VAL A 416 -21.16 15.60 -15.07
C VAL A 416 -22.35 14.67 -15.29
N ILE A 417 -23.14 14.40 -14.25
CA ILE A 417 -24.18 13.36 -14.28
C ILE A 417 -25.26 13.69 -15.33
N LEU A 418 -25.85 14.89 -15.28
CA LEU A 418 -26.88 15.28 -16.24
C LEU A 418 -26.36 15.33 -17.68
N ARG A 419 -25.11 15.79 -17.90
CA ARG A 419 -24.50 15.76 -19.23
C ARG A 419 -24.27 14.33 -19.73
N MET A 420 -23.84 13.40 -18.88
CA MET A 420 -23.69 11.99 -19.23
C MET A 420 -25.02 11.36 -19.62
N LEU A 421 -26.08 11.59 -18.83
CA LEU A 421 -27.44 11.07 -19.12
C LEU A 421 -28.00 11.64 -20.43
N ASN A 422 -27.84 12.95 -20.66
CA ASN A 422 -28.29 13.58 -21.90
C ASN A 422 -27.52 13.08 -23.13
N SER A 423 -26.23 12.76 -22.98
CA SER A 423 -25.41 12.22 -24.07
C SER A 423 -25.65 10.73 -24.39
N ALA A 424 -26.38 10.03 -23.52
CA ALA A 424 -26.78 8.63 -23.74
C ALA A 424 -28.13 8.52 -24.46
N ASN A 425 -28.93 9.59 -24.45
CA ASN A 425 -30.27 9.65 -25.04
C ASN A 425 -30.29 10.15 -26.49
N GLY A 426 -29.14 10.45 -27.08
CA GLY A 426 -28.96 10.82 -28.49
C GLY A 426 -27.81 10.07 -29.10
#